data_AF-A0A8H9GGY1-F1
#
_entry.id   AF-A0A8H9GGY1-F1
#
_cell.length_a   1.000
_cell.length_b   1.000
_cell.length_c   1.000
_cell.angle_alpha   90.00
_cell.angle_beta   90.00
_cell.angle_gamma   90.00
#
_symmetry.space_group_name_H-M   'P 1'
#
loop_
_entity.id
_entity.type
_entity.pdbx_description
1 polymer ?
#
loop_
_entity_poly.entity_id
_entity_poly.type
_entity_poly.pdbx_seq_one_letter_code
_entity_poly.pdbx_strand_id
1 'polypeptide(L)'
;MTSAAVRRAHVTRAALFREPAINVWSRFEALDDLSALGDVLEVTPIDPPGSRLVRFGGDRFGAVESITRRESGLVAYQARVPGGSARHDLDGVVRVSAEPDGCSRVTWSAELVSDNGQEARDHVGTWLERRLQLAGGTLLAPLTMEIWLGGARTATLVAGARDAVLVDAPSATVEAEDLAAWIRSTGKQLTGVIVLPGGSTPGLRTVLRAFPEAGVVAAPTATRLDLEGHELRLFDLGEIAGRRAAFVSVRDLDAAFCGDLVSNGVPVPLDGVDATARQAWTRSLDLLQALRPAWTVARHRAPGTRSDATGPQVASLRRYLTGPDTQPTM
;
A
#
# COMPACT_ATOMS: atom_id res chain seq x y z
N MET A 1 9.36 7.91 -28.21
CA MET A 1 8.56 6.84 -27.56
C MET A 1 8.69 7.04 -26.07
N THR A 2 7.76 7.75 -25.45
CA THR A 2 7.67 7.89 -24.01
C THR A 2 7.45 6.50 -23.43
N SER A 3 8.42 6.01 -22.65
CA SER A 3 8.25 4.79 -21.86
C SER A 3 6.99 4.97 -21.03
N ALA A 4 5.98 4.12 -21.22
CA ALA A 4 4.82 4.12 -20.34
C ALA A 4 5.32 4.05 -18.89
N ALA A 5 4.80 4.92 -18.03
CA ALA A 5 5.16 4.93 -16.61
C ALA A 5 5.02 3.51 -16.06
N VAL A 6 6.07 2.99 -15.43
CA VAL A 6 6.01 1.70 -14.73
C VAL A 6 4.96 1.82 -13.63
N ARG A 7 4.03 0.87 -13.54
CA ARG A 7 2.93 0.91 -12.57
C ARG A 7 3.14 -0.15 -11.51
N ARG A 8 2.87 0.22 -10.26
CA ARG A 8 2.81 -0.74 -9.14
C ARG A 8 1.38 -0.88 -8.68
N ALA A 9 0.96 -2.12 -8.55
CA ALA A 9 -0.36 -2.49 -8.13
C ALA A 9 -0.30 -3.10 -6.73
N HIS A 10 -1.22 -2.65 -5.89
CA HIS A 10 -1.50 -3.29 -4.62
C HIS A 10 -2.94 -3.78 -4.65
N VAL A 11 -3.09 -5.09 -4.49
CA VAL A 11 -4.39 -5.74 -4.42
C VAL A 11 -4.67 -6.03 -2.96
N THR A 12 -5.78 -5.51 -2.45
CA THR A 12 -6.20 -5.78 -1.08
C THR A 12 -7.63 -6.28 -1.05
N ARG A 13 -7.89 -7.23 -0.15
CA ARG A 13 -9.21 -7.70 0.22
C ARG A 13 -9.34 -7.71 1.72
N ALA A 14 -10.51 -7.34 2.21
CA ALA A 14 -10.77 -7.30 3.62
C ALA A 14 -12.10 -8.02 3.93
N ALA A 15 -12.18 -8.62 5.10
CA ALA A 15 -13.38 -9.29 5.57
C ALA A 15 -13.57 -9.10 7.07
N LEU A 16 -14.83 -9.07 7.50
CA LEU A 16 -15.22 -9.08 8.91
C LEU A 16 -15.54 -10.49 9.37
N PHE A 17 -15.16 -10.81 10.59
CA PHE A 17 -15.40 -12.08 11.24
C PHE A 17 -16.13 -11.81 12.55
N ARG A 18 -17.24 -12.51 12.79
CA ARG A 18 -18.06 -12.38 14.02
C ARG A 18 -17.44 -13.11 15.21
N GLU A 19 -16.12 -13.01 15.35
CA GLU A 19 -15.31 -13.72 16.32
C GLU A 19 -14.14 -12.82 16.77
N PRO A 20 -13.66 -12.97 18.01
CA PRO A 20 -12.48 -12.26 18.49
C PRO A 20 -11.24 -12.54 17.64
N ALA A 21 -10.38 -11.54 17.49
CA ALA A 21 -9.17 -11.62 16.66
C ALA A 21 -8.27 -12.83 17.00
N ILE A 22 -8.19 -13.21 18.27
CA ILE A 22 -7.39 -14.37 18.71
C ILE A 22 -7.89 -15.70 18.15
N ASN A 23 -9.20 -15.86 17.97
CA ASN A 23 -9.79 -17.08 17.41
C ASN A 23 -9.64 -17.13 15.88
N VAL A 24 -9.68 -15.97 15.24
CA VAL A 24 -9.52 -15.85 13.79
C VAL A 24 -8.04 -16.00 13.39
N TRP A 25 -7.12 -15.54 14.24
CA TRP A 25 -5.68 -15.57 13.97
C TRP A 25 -5.13 -16.96 13.65
N SER A 26 -5.58 -18.01 14.35
CA SER A 26 -5.11 -19.39 14.11
C SER A 26 -5.43 -19.90 12.71
N ARG A 27 -6.40 -19.28 12.01
CA ARG A 27 -6.74 -19.61 10.62
C ARG A 27 -5.73 -19.05 9.62
N PHE A 28 -4.93 -18.05 10.01
CA PHE A 28 -4.05 -17.34 9.08
C PHE A 28 -2.57 -17.45 9.43
N GLU A 29 -2.21 -17.90 10.63
CA GLU A 29 -0.81 -17.95 11.09
C GLU A 29 0.10 -18.81 10.19
N ALA A 30 -0.47 -19.82 9.53
CA ALA A 30 0.20 -20.71 8.58
C ALA A 30 -0.17 -20.42 7.11
N LEU A 31 -0.62 -19.20 6.81
CA LEU A 31 -1.21 -18.83 5.52
C LEU A 31 -2.43 -19.70 5.17
N ASP A 32 -3.38 -19.90 6.09
CA ASP A 32 -4.63 -20.66 5.92
C ASP A 32 -4.57 -22.08 5.33
N ASP A 33 -5.64 -22.83 5.59
CA ASP A 33 -5.84 -24.16 5.02
C ASP A 33 -6.49 -24.04 3.64
N LEU A 34 -5.78 -24.52 2.61
CA LEU A 34 -6.22 -24.51 1.23
C LEU A 34 -7.03 -25.75 0.84
N SER A 35 -7.23 -26.71 1.75
CA SER A 35 -7.88 -28.00 1.45
C SER A 35 -9.29 -27.89 0.85
N ALA A 36 -9.98 -26.78 1.12
CA ALA A 36 -11.32 -26.50 0.62
C ALA A 36 -11.35 -25.78 -0.75
N LEU A 37 -10.21 -25.41 -1.32
CA LEU A 37 -10.10 -24.77 -2.63
C LEU A 37 -9.99 -25.83 -3.73
N GLY A 38 -11.07 -26.03 -4.51
CA GLY A 38 -11.14 -27.08 -5.52
C GLY A 38 -10.19 -26.93 -6.72
N ASP A 39 -9.57 -25.76 -6.89
CA ASP A 39 -8.50 -25.49 -7.87
C ASP A 39 -7.10 -25.83 -7.34
N VAL A 40 -6.94 -26.07 -6.05
CA VAL A 40 -5.69 -26.52 -5.43
C VAL A 40 -5.60 -28.04 -5.48
N LEU A 41 -4.61 -28.56 -6.21
CA LEU A 41 -4.37 -30.00 -6.37
C LEU A 41 -3.53 -30.58 -5.26
N GLU A 42 -2.50 -29.84 -4.82
CA GLU A 42 -1.52 -30.31 -3.87
C GLU A 42 -0.93 -29.12 -3.09
N VAL A 43 -0.77 -29.30 -1.78
CA VAL A 43 -0.01 -28.39 -0.92
C VAL A 43 1.09 -29.20 -0.24
N THR A 44 2.34 -28.93 -0.61
CA THR A 44 3.49 -29.68 -0.12
C THR A 44 4.34 -28.75 0.75
N PRO A 45 4.51 -29.02 2.06
CA PRO A 45 5.50 -28.32 2.87
C PRO A 45 6.90 -28.53 2.27
N ILE A 46 7.71 -27.48 2.22
CA ILE A 46 9.09 -27.55 1.73
C ILE A 46 10.03 -26.86 2.71
N ASP A 47 11.32 -27.22 2.65
CA ASP A 47 12.34 -26.51 3.41
C ASP A 47 12.65 -25.13 2.77
N PRO A 48 12.85 -24.08 3.58
CA PRO A 48 12.83 -24.06 5.04
C PRO A 48 11.40 -24.05 5.63
N PRO A 49 11.24 -24.46 6.91
CA PRO A 49 9.95 -24.44 7.60
C PRO A 49 9.21 -23.11 7.46
N GLY A 50 7.90 -23.18 7.19
CA GLY A 50 7.08 -22.00 6.85
C GLY A 50 7.01 -21.71 5.35
N SER A 51 7.58 -22.59 4.52
CA SER A 51 7.41 -22.57 3.07
C SER A 51 6.54 -23.74 2.60
N ARG A 52 5.75 -23.52 1.54
CA ARG A 52 4.94 -24.55 0.89
C ARG A 52 4.88 -24.35 -0.61
N LEU A 53 4.87 -25.45 -1.36
CA LEU A 53 4.50 -25.47 -2.77
C LEU A 53 2.98 -25.67 -2.89
N VAL A 54 2.31 -24.76 -3.57
CA VAL A 54 0.89 -24.84 -3.90
C VAL A 54 0.77 -25.13 -5.39
N ARG A 55 0.18 -26.28 -5.75
CA ARG A 55 -0.06 -26.66 -7.15
C ARG A 55 -1.52 -26.46 -7.52
N PHE A 56 -1.75 -25.83 -8.67
CA PHE A 56 -3.08 -25.53 -9.18
C PHE A 56 -3.47 -26.42 -10.35
N GLY A 57 -4.77 -26.62 -10.56
CA GLY A 57 -5.32 -27.29 -11.74
C GLY A 57 -4.88 -26.60 -13.03
N GLY A 58 -4.24 -27.34 -13.94
CA GLY A 58 -3.80 -26.82 -15.24
C GLY A 58 -2.47 -26.05 -15.23
N ASP A 59 -1.91 -25.73 -14.06
CA ASP A 59 -0.56 -25.16 -13.93
C ASP A 59 0.46 -26.26 -13.61
N ARG A 60 1.54 -26.32 -14.40
CA ARG A 60 2.60 -27.32 -14.21
C ARG A 60 3.56 -26.96 -13.08
N PHE A 61 3.69 -25.68 -12.72
CA PHE A 61 4.72 -25.23 -11.78
C PHE A 61 4.18 -24.76 -10.43
N GLY A 62 2.96 -24.21 -10.39
CA GLY A 62 2.36 -23.71 -9.15
C GLY A 62 3.12 -22.50 -8.58
N ALA A 63 2.93 -22.25 -7.29
CA ALA A 63 3.60 -21.17 -6.57
C ALA A 63 4.21 -21.68 -5.26
N VAL A 64 5.41 -21.22 -4.94
CA VAL A 64 6.03 -21.40 -3.63
C VAL A 64 5.66 -20.20 -2.77
N GLU A 65 4.88 -20.44 -1.71
CA GLU A 65 4.59 -19.45 -0.67
C GLU A 65 5.58 -19.65 0.50
N SER A 66 6.35 -18.62 0.83
CA SER A 66 7.33 -18.62 1.93
C SER A 66 7.05 -17.50 2.92
N ILE A 67 6.79 -17.87 4.18
CA ILE A 67 6.62 -16.90 5.27
C ILE A 67 7.96 -16.22 5.55
N THR A 68 8.01 -14.90 5.44
CA THR A 68 9.21 -14.09 5.71
C THR A 68 9.16 -13.42 7.07
N ARG A 69 7.96 -13.18 7.60
CA ARG A 69 7.78 -12.59 8.92
C ARG A 69 6.47 -13.05 9.52
N ARG A 70 6.51 -13.41 10.80
CA ARG A 70 5.33 -13.76 11.59
C ARG A 70 5.39 -13.00 12.92
N GLU A 71 4.32 -12.31 13.24
CA GLU A 71 4.10 -11.58 14.48
C GLU A 71 2.66 -11.83 14.94
N SER A 72 2.33 -11.48 16.19
CA SER A 72 0.94 -11.57 16.64
C SER A 72 0.01 -10.72 15.76
N GLY A 73 -0.97 -11.39 15.13
CA GLY A 73 -1.93 -10.79 14.22
C GLY A 73 -1.38 -10.40 12.83
N LEU A 74 -0.17 -10.82 12.46
CA LEU A 74 0.40 -10.53 11.14
C LEU A 74 1.28 -11.66 10.59
N VAL A 75 1.03 -12.04 9.34
CA VAL A 75 1.95 -12.84 8.52
C VAL A 75 2.33 -12.04 7.28
N ALA A 76 3.63 -11.90 7.02
CA ALA A 76 4.15 -11.50 5.71
C ALA A 76 4.78 -12.70 5.02
N TYR A 77 4.57 -12.80 3.71
CA TYR A 77 5.02 -13.91 2.91
C TYR A 77 5.38 -13.47 1.49
N GLN A 78 6.06 -14.35 0.78
CA GLN A 78 6.42 -14.19 -0.62
C GLN A 78 5.81 -15.35 -1.39
N ALA A 79 5.12 -15.09 -2.50
CA ALA A 79 4.75 -16.14 -3.45
C ALA A 79 5.59 -15.99 -4.72
N ARG A 80 6.23 -17.08 -5.14
CA ARG A 80 7.16 -17.13 -6.28
C ARG A 80 6.79 -18.27 -7.21
N VAL A 81 6.72 -18.01 -8.51
CA VAL A 81 6.50 -19.07 -9.51
C VAL A 81 7.83 -19.73 -9.84
N PRO A 82 8.03 -21.04 -9.61
CA PRO A 82 9.29 -21.72 -9.93
C PRO A 82 9.67 -21.55 -11.41
N GLY A 83 10.87 -21.02 -11.66
CA GLY A 83 11.35 -20.73 -13.03
C GLY A 83 10.61 -19.58 -13.73
N GLY A 84 9.69 -18.90 -13.05
CA GLY A 84 8.94 -17.76 -13.55
C GLY A 84 9.72 -16.45 -13.51
N SER A 85 9.21 -15.44 -14.21
CA SER A 85 9.73 -14.08 -14.13
C SER A 85 9.26 -13.37 -12.85
N ALA A 86 10.03 -12.38 -12.39
CA ALA A 86 9.67 -11.50 -11.26
C ALA A 86 8.31 -10.76 -11.41
N ARG A 87 7.69 -10.82 -12.59
CA ARG A 87 6.35 -10.26 -12.85
C ARG A 87 5.22 -11.12 -12.28
N HIS A 88 5.49 -12.38 -11.99
CA HIS A 88 4.54 -13.31 -11.36
C HIS A 88 4.77 -13.44 -9.85
N ASP A 89 5.81 -12.77 -9.33
CA ASP A 89 6.13 -12.76 -7.93
C ASP A 89 5.26 -11.72 -7.21
N LEU A 90 4.76 -12.09 -6.02
CA LEU A 90 4.05 -11.15 -5.15
C LEU A 90 4.59 -11.21 -3.72
N ASP A 91 4.59 -10.05 -3.06
CA ASP A 91 4.83 -9.94 -1.63
C ASP A 91 3.48 -9.70 -0.95
N GLY A 92 3.10 -10.56 0.00
CA GLY A 92 1.79 -10.54 0.62
C GLY A 92 1.85 -10.30 2.13
N VAL A 93 0.81 -9.66 2.67
CA VAL A 93 0.60 -9.48 4.10
C VAL A 93 -0.84 -9.81 4.46
N VAL A 94 -1.00 -10.69 5.45
CA VAL A 94 -2.28 -10.96 6.12
C VAL A 94 -2.23 -10.35 7.50
N ARG A 95 -3.21 -9.52 7.84
CA ARG A 95 -3.36 -8.89 9.14
C ARG A 95 -4.70 -9.22 9.74
N VAL A 96 -4.70 -9.69 10.98
CA VAL A 96 -5.91 -9.85 11.80
C VAL A 96 -5.92 -8.76 12.87
N SER A 97 -6.98 -7.96 12.89
CA SER A 97 -7.14 -6.83 13.80
C SER A 97 -8.45 -6.95 14.57
N ALA A 98 -8.44 -6.57 15.85
CA ALA A 98 -9.67 -6.47 16.63
C ALA A 98 -10.53 -5.27 16.18
N GLU A 99 -11.84 -5.42 16.27
CA GLU A 99 -12.82 -4.35 16.14
C GLU A 99 -13.40 -3.97 17.52
N PRO A 100 -13.90 -2.73 17.70
CA PRO A 100 -14.42 -2.27 18.99
C PRO A 100 -15.63 -3.07 19.53
N ASP A 101 -16.36 -3.74 18.65
CA ASP A 101 -17.54 -4.54 18.96
C ASP A 101 -17.20 -6.00 19.36
N GLY A 102 -15.91 -6.33 19.49
CA GLY A 102 -15.44 -7.67 19.81
C GLY A 102 -15.34 -8.62 18.60
N CYS A 103 -15.74 -8.16 17.40
CA CYS A 103 -15.45 -8.83 16.15
C CYS A 103 -13.98 -8.64 15.74
N SER A 104 -13.62 -9.18 14.58
CA SER A 104 -12.31 -8.95 13.99
C SER A 104 -12.41 -8.66 12.49
N ARG A 105 -11.36 -7.98 12.00
CA ARG A 105 -11.15 -7.70 10.58
C ARG A 105 -9.88 -8.38 10.14
N VAL A 106 -9.95 -9.00 8.97
CA VAL A 106 -8.77 -9.52 8.29
C VAL A 106 -8.56 -8.71 7.03
N THR A 107 -7.37 -8.14 6.88
CA THR A 107 -6.91 -7.50 5.65
C THR A 107 -5.85 -8.38 5.02
N TRP A 108 -6.06 -8.78 3.77
CA TRP A 108 -5.11 -9.53 2.96
C TRP A 108 -4.70 -8.67 1.78
N SER A 109 -3.44 -8.27 1.78
CA SER A 109 -2.88 -7.34 0.79
C SER A 109 -1.68 -7.96 0.09
N ALA A 110 -1.47 -7.60 -1.17
CA ALA A 110 -0.35 -8.07 -1.98
C ALA A 110 0.17 -6.95 -2.89
N GLU A 111 1.50 -6.80 -2.93
CA GLU A 111 2.22 -5.99 -3.90
C GLU A 111 2.66 -6.87 -5.08
N LEU A 112 2.42 -6.40 -6.31
CA LEU A 112 2.90 -7.04 -7.53
C LEU A 112 3.39 -6.02 -8.57
N VAL A 113 4.29 -6.46 -9.44
CA VAL A 113 4.72 -5.69 -10.61
C VAL A 113 3.69 -5.89 -11.72
N SER A 114 2.92 -4.85 -12.06
CA SER A 114 1.91 -4.95 -13.12
C SER A 114 2.27 -4.07 -14.33
N ASP A 115 2.58 -4.70 -15.46
CA ASP A 115 2.57 -4.05 -16.76
C ASP A 115 1.11 -4.01 -17.29
N ASN A 116 0.26 -3.19 -16.65
CA ASN A 116 -1.15 -2.92 -17.02
C ASN A 116 -2.17 -4.09 -16.94
N GLY A 117 -1.81 -5.26 -16.41
CA GLY A 117 -2.73 -6.40 -16.33
C GLY A 117 -3.79 -6.25 -15.25
N GLN A 118 -4.91 -5.58 -15.54
CA GLN A 118 -6.13 -5.65 -14.73
C GLN A 118 -6.49 -7.10 -14.40
N GLU A 119 -6.31 -8.01 -15.37
CA GLU A 119 -6.50 -9.45 -15.23
C GLU A 119 -5.65 -10.09 -14.12
N ALA A 120 -4.35 -9.75 -14.02
CA ALA A 120 -3.49 -10.29 -12.96
C ALA A 120 -3.95 -9.83 -11.58
N ARG A 121 -4.41 -8.56 -11.47
CA ARG A 121 -4.97 -8.03 -10.23
C ARG A 121 -6.29 -8.68 -9.87
N ASP A 122 -7.16 -8.88 -10.85
CA ASP A 122 -8.46 -9.53 -10.65
C ASP A 122 -8.27 -10.98 -10.24
N HIS A 123 -7.29 -11.68 -10.82
CA HIS A 123 -6.93 -13.04 -10.44
C HIS A 123 -6.44 -13.10 -8.98
N VAL A 124 -5.45 -12.27 -8.60
CA VAL A 124 -4.97 -12.19 -7.21
C VAL A 124 -6.11 -11.78 -6.27
N GLY A 125 -6.93 -10.80 -6.64
CA GLY A 125 -8.06 -10.33 -5.84
C GLY A 125 -9.07 -11.43 -5.58
N THR A 126 -9.46 -12.17 -6.62
CA THR A 126 -10.36 -13.32 -6.54
C THR A 126 -9.78 -14.41 -5.64
N TRP A 127 -8.48 -14.67 -5.75
CA TRP A 127 -7.77 -15.62 -4.90
C TRP A 127 -7.84 -15.23 -3.42
N LEU A 128 -7.56 -13.97 -3.09
CA LEU A 128 -7.64 -13.46 -1.72
C LEU A 128 -9.08 -13.47 -1.17
N GLU A 129 -10.08 -13.11 -1.99
CA GLU A 129 -11.50 -13.15 -1.61
C GLU A 129 -11.94 -14.56 -1.21
N ARG A 130 -11.65 -15.56 -2.05
CA ARG A 130 -12.03 -16.95 -1.79
C ARG A 130 -11.44 -17.45 -0.47
N ARG A 131 -10.18 -17.14 -0.21
CA ARG A 131 -9.48 -17.52 1.03
C ARG A 131 -10.12 -16.88 2.27
N LEU A 132 -10.45 -15.59 2.20
CA LEU A 132 -11.18 -14.92 3.27
C LEU A 132 -12.59 -15.52 3.51
N GLN A 133 -13.31 -15.86 2.44
CA GLN A 133 -14.63 -16.48 2.52
C GLN A 133 -14.57 -17.88 3.14
N LEU A 134 -13.64 -18.72 2.69
CA LEU A 134 -13.44 -20.07 3.23
C LEU A 134 -13.07 -20.06 4.71
N ALA A 135 -12.31 -19.06 5.15
CA ALA A 135 -12.02 -18.86 6.57
C ALA A 135 -13.25 -18.42 7.41
N GLY A 136 -14.39 -18.15 6.77
CA GLY A 136 -15.64 -17.72 7.41
C GLY A 136 -15.85 -16.19 7.46
N GLY A 137 -15.08 -15.44 6.67
CA GLY A 137 -15.15 -13.98 6.61
C GLY A 137 -16.30 -13.47 5.75
N THR A 138 -16.95 -12.40 6.19
CA THR A 138 -17.86 -11.60 5.37
C THR A 138 -17.06 -10.51 4.66
N LEU A 139 -16.92 -10.61 3.33
CA LEU A 139 -16.14 -9.65 2.54
C LEU A 139 -16.66 -8.21 2.72
N LEU A 140 -15.74 -7.27 2.85
CA LEU A 140 -16.00 -5.85 2.71
C LEU A 140 -16.05 -5.49 1.22
N ALA A 141 -16.59 -4.30 0.93
CA ALA A 141 -16.51 -3.75 -0.42
C ALA A 141 -15.04 -3.72 -0.91
N PRO A 142 -14.80 -3.94 -2.21
CA PRO A 142 -13.45 -3.99 -2.73
C PRO A 142 -12.82 -2.59 -2.74
N LEU A 143 -11.57 -2.52 -2.30
CA LEU A 143 -10.76 -1.32 -2.35
C LEU A 143 -9.41 -1.65 -2.97
N THR A 144 -8.96 -0.81 -3.89
CA THR A 144 -7.69 -0.99 -4.60
C THR A 144 -6.85 0.27 -4.49
N MET A 145 -5.53 0.12 -4.60
CA MET A 145 -4.66 1.26 -4.84
C MET A 145 -3.67 0.97 -5.97
N GLU A 146 -3.52 1.95 -6.85
CA GLU A 146 -2.58 1.92 -7.95
C GLU A 146 -1.65 3.12 -7.86
N ILE A 147 -0.35 2.86 -7.98
CA ILE A 147 0.68 3.89 -7.85
C ILE A 147 1.19 4.21 -9.25
N TRP A 148 0.93 5.45 -9.66
CA TRP A 148 1.49 6.04 -10.85
C TRP A 148 2.90 6.57 -10.52
N LEU A 149 3.90 6.12 -11.29
CA LEU A 149 5.30 6.50 -11.11
C LEU A 149 5.72 7.54 -12.16
N GLY A 150 5.82 8.81 -11.73
CA GLY A 150 6.37 9.88 -12.55
C GLY A 150 7.89 9.96 -12.49
N GLY A 151 8.47 10.97 -13.13
CA GLY A 151 9.93 11.12 -13.20
C GLY A 151 10.61 11.22 -11.83
N ALA A 152 10.01 11.93 -10.88
CA ALA A 152 10.56 12.12 -9.53
C ALA A 152 9.52 12.03 -8.39
N ARG A 153 8.25 11.83 -8.73
CA ARG A 153 7.12 11.85 -7.80
C ARG A 153 6.13 10.74 -8.12
N THR A 154 5.48 10.23 -7.10
CA THR A 154 4.36 9.29 -7.22
C THR A 154 3.02 10.01 -7.08
N ALA A 155 1.98 9.42 -7.64
CA ALA A 155 0.59 9.74 -7.35
C ALA A 155 -0.17 8.42 -7.17
N THR A 156 -1.12 8.37 -6.24
CA THR A 156 -1.82 7.12 -5.92
C THR A 156 -3.30 7.25 -6.15
N LEU A 157 -3.87 6.40 -7.01
CA LEU A 157 -5.31 6.29 -7.18
C LEU A 157 -5.84 5.22 -6.23
N VAL A 158 -6.68 5.63 -5.29
CA VAL A 158 -7.45 4.72 -4.43
C VAL A 158 -8.84 4.58 -5.02
N ALA A 159 -9.27 3.38 -5.34
CA ALA A 159 -10.54 3.15 -6.03
C ALA A 159 -11.39 2.08 -5.35
N GLY A 160 -12.66 2.41 -5.12
CA GLY A 160 -13.71 1.48 -4.75
C GLY A 160 -14.34 0.81 -5.96
N ALA A 161 -15.60 0.38 -5.85
CA ALA A 161 -16.36 -0.21 -6.93
C ALA A 161 -16.66 0.80 -8.06
N ARG A 162 -17.04 2.04 -7.74
CA ARG A 162 -17.39 3.08 -8.73
C ARG A 162 -16.50 4.32 -8.63
N ASP A 163 -16.29 4.79 -7.41
CA ASP A 163 -15.64 6.06 -7.15
C ASP A 163 -14.14 5.87 -6.86
N ALA A 164 -13.38 6.93 -7.02
CA ALA A 164 -11.95 6.97 -6.73
C ALA A 164 -11.51 8.30 -6.14
N VAL A 165 -10.43 8.23 -5.35
CA VAL A 165 -9.73 9.36 -4.77
C VAL A 165 -8.28 9.31 -5.21
N LEU A 166 -7.77 10.43 -5.73
CA LEU A 166 -6.36 10.59 -6.05
C LEU A 166 -5.62 11.16 -4.84
N VAL A 167 -4.47 10.60 -4.48
CA VAL A 167 -3.57 11.14 -3.46
C VAL A 167 -2.31 11.65 -4.14
N ASP A 168 -2.07 12.95 -3.99
CA ASP A 168 -1.06 13.75 -4.68
C ASP A 168 -1.18 13.78 -6.22
N ALA A 169 -0.51 14.75 -6.84
CA ALA A 169 -0.44 14.91 -8.28
C ALA A 169 1.01 15.23 -8.70
N PRO A 170 1.43 14.85 -9.92
CA PRO A 170 2.75 15.17 -10.44
C PRO A 170 2.95 16.68 -10.55
N SER A 171 4.21 17.10 -10.62
CA SER A 171 4.53 18.53 -10.74
C SER A 171 4.35 19.05 -12.16
N ALA A 172 4.71 18.25 -13.17
CA ALA A 172 4.68 18.67 -14.56
C ALA A 172 3.29 18.51 -15.17
N THR A 173 2.87 19.48 -15.97
CA THR A 173 1.57 19.45 -16.68
C THR A 173 1.44 18.23 -17.59
N VAL A 174 2.50 17.89 -18.34
CA VAL A 174 2.48 16.75 -19.28
C VAL A 174 2.28 15.43 -18.51
N GLU A 175 2.99 15.25 -17.40
CA GLU A 175 2.79 14.09 -16.51
C GLU A 175 1.37 14.05 -15.94
N ALA A 176 0.80 15.21 -15.60
CA ALA A 176 -0.57 15.31 -15.10
C ALA A 176 -1.63 14.99 -16.17
N GLU A 177 -1.36 15.31 -17.44
CA GLU A 177 -2.20 14.92 -18.57
C GLU A 177 -2.18 13.41 -18.78
N ASP A 178 -1.00 12.79 -18.73
CA ASP A 178 -0.82 11.34 -18.79
C ASP A 178 -1.52 10.63 -17.62
N LEU A 179 -1.36 11.17 -16.40
CA LEU A 179 -2.07 10.69 -15.21
C LEU A 179 -3.59 10.79 -15.42
N ALA A 180 -4.10 11.93 -15.91
CA ALA A 180 -5.53 12.12 -16.13
C ALA A 180 -6.09 11.17 -17.20
N ALA A 181 -5.35 10.94 -18.29
CA ALA A 181 -5.71 9.96 -19.32
C ALA A 181 -5.79 8.54 -18.74
N TRP A 182 -4.85 8.17 -17.88
CA TRP A 182 -4.88 6.88 -17.17
C TRP A 182 -6.05 6.78 -16.21
N ILE A 183 -6.35 7.80 -15.40
CA ILE A 183 -7.52 7.78 -14.50
C ILE A 183 -8.80 7.56 -15.32
N ARG A 184 -8.97 8.24 -16.47
CA ARG A 184 -10.13 8.00 -17.35
C ARG A 184 -10.20 6.56 -17.85
N SER A 185 -9.07 5.94 -18.17
CA SER A 185 -9.05 4.55 -18.65
C SER A 185 -9.47 3.54 -17.59
N THR A 186 -9.46 3.90 -16.30
CA THR A 186 -9.96 3.03 -15.23
C THR A 186 -11.50 2.93 -15.20
N GLY A 187 -12.19 3.88 -15.84
CA GLY A 187 -13.66 3.99 -15.79
C GLY A 187 -14.21 4.43 -14.42
N LYS A 188 -13.36 4.75 -13.44
CA LYS A 188 -13.78 5.22 -12.12
C LYS A 188 -14.17 6.69 -12.14
N GLN A 189 -15.10 7.07 -11.28
CA GLN A 189 -15.45 8.47 -11.06
C GLN A 189 -14.48 9.08 -10.05
N LEU A 190 -13.63 10.01 -10.50
CA LEU A 190 -12.75 10.74 -9.58
C LEU A 190 -13.59 11.76 -8.79
N THR A 191 -13.86 11.46 -7.52
CA THR A 191 -14.69 12.31 -6.64
C THR A 191 -13.86 13.20 -5.72
N GLY A 192 -12.59 12.83 -5.48
CA GLY A 192 -11.71 13.57 -4.59
C GLY A 192 -10.25 13.56 -5.01
N VAL A 193 -9.55 14.65 -4.70
CA VAL A 193 -8.09 14.75 -4.77
C VAL A 193 -7.56 15.19 -3.42
N ILE A 194 -6.83 14.32 -2.75
CA ILE A 194 -6.09 14.61 -1.52
C ILE A 194 -4.72 15.17 -1.89
N VAL A 195 -4.38 16.35 -1.38
CA VAL A 195 -3.07 16.98 -1.59
C VAL A 195 -2.33 17.00 -0.27
N LEU A 196 -1.23 16.25 -0.18
CA LEU A 196 -0.37 16.27 0.98
C LEU A 196 0.57 17.48 0.91
N PRO A 197 1.04 18.02 2.06
CA PRO A 197 2.03 19.11 2.09
C PRO A 197 3.23 18.85 1.16
N GLY A 198 3.72 19.89 0.49
CA GLY A 198 4.79 19.79 -0.52
C GLY A 198 4.33 19.36 -1.93
N GLY A 199 3.04 19.05 -2.09
CA GLY A 199 2.40 18.74 -3.37
C GLY A 199 2.46 19.91 -4.36
N SER A 200 2.30 19.63 -5.66
CA SER A 200 2.43 20.63 -6.72
C SER A 200 1.09 21.17 -7.20
N THR A 201 0.95 22.49 -7.27
CA THR A 201 -0.29 23.14 -7.74
C THR A 201 -0.51 23.04 -9.26
N PRO A 202 0.51 23.19 -10.15
CA PRO A 202 0.30 23.07 -11.59
C PRO A 202 -0.33 21.75 -12.05
N GLY A 203 0.25 20.60 -11.68
CA GLY A 203 -0.31 19.30 -12.08
C GLY A 203 -1.67 19.02 -11.44
N LEU A 204 -1.89 19.44 -10.19
CA LEU A 204 -3.21 19.39 -9.56
C LEU A 204 -4.26 20.14 -10.40
N ARG A 205 -3.95 21.37 -10.87
CA ARG A 205 -4.86 22.15 -11.72
C ARG A 205 -5.19 21.42 -13.02
N THR A 206 -4.21 20.75 -13.61
CA THR A 206 -4.42 19.94 -14.82
C THR A 206 -5.38 18.77 -14.56
N VAL A 207 -5.20 18.04 -13.46
CA VAL A 207 -6.11 16.95 -13.06
C VAL A 207 -7.52 17.50 -12.80
N LEU A 208 -7.67 18.59 -12.05
CA LEU A 208 -8.99 19.16 -11.75
C LEU A 208 -9.71 19.70 -12.99
N ARG A 209 -8.98 20.20 -14.00
CA ARG A 209 -9.59 20.54 -15.30
C ARG A 209 -10.10 19.31 -16.04
N ALA A 210 -9.43 18.18 -15.88
CA ALA A 210 -9.84 16.90 -16.47
C ALA A 210 -11.03 16.26 -15.73
N PHE A 211 -11.21 16.56 -14.45
CA PHE A 211 -12.24 16.03 -13.55
C PHE A 211 -12.86 17.16 -12.71
N PRO A 212 -13.74 17.99 -13.30
CA PRO A 212 -14.26 19.20 -12.65
C PRO A 212 -15.16 18.90 -11.43
N GLU A 213 -15.72 17.70 -11.34
CA GLU A 213 -16.54 17.24 -10.21
C GLU A 213 -15.71 16.80 -8.99
N ALA A 214 -14.39 16.66 -9.14
CA ALA A 214 -13.52 16.19 -8.06
C ALA A 214 -13.28 17.29 -7.02
N GLY A 215 -13.64 17.04 -5.77
CA GLY A 215 -13.35 17.93 -4.64
C GLY A 215 -11.88 17.88 -4.23
N VAL A 216 -11.33 19.00 -3.75
CA VAL A 216 -9.97 19.04 -3.20
C VAL A 216 -10.02 18.90 -1.68
N VAL A 217 -9.23 17.97 -1.15
CA VAL A 217 -9.09 17.71 0.29
C VAL A 217 -7.62 17.92 0.68
N ALA A 218 -7.39 18.68 1.75
CA ALA A 218 -6.04 18.90 2.28
C ALA A 218 -6.07 18.92 3.81
N ALA A 219 -5.00 18.41 4.44
CA ALA A 219 -4.79 18.58 5.87
C ALA A 219 -4.38 20.05 6.18
N PRO A 220 -4.78 20.63 7.34
CA PRO A 220 -5.60 20.04 8.41
C PRO A 220 -7.12 20.19 8.21
N THR A 221 -7.57 20.78 7.10
CA THR A 221 -8.96 21.17 6.88
C THR A 221 -9.94 19.99 6.95
N ALA A 222 -9.48 18.78 6.62
CA ALA A 222 -10.22 17.55 6.79
C ALA A 222 -9.37 16.51 7.54
N THR A 223 -10.04 15.71 8.38
CA THR A 223 -9.43 14.60 9.14
C THR A 223 -9.79 13.23 8.57
N ARG A 224 -10.83 13.14 7.74
CA ARG A 224 -11.30 11.91 7.10
C ARG A 224 -12.01 12.18 5.78
N LEU A 225 -11.97 11.21 4.88
CA LEU A 225 -12.74 11.14 3.64
C LEU A 225 -13.34 9.73 3.55
N ASP A 226 -14.63 9.64 3.21
CA ASP A 226 -15.29 8.37 2.92
C ASP A 226 -15.16 8.06 1.42
N LEU A 227 -14.79 6.83 1.10
CA LEU A 227 -14.83 6.29 -0.25
C LEU A 227 -15.64 4.99 -0.23
N GLU A 228 -16.93 5.10 -0.53
CA GLU A 228 -17.85 3.96 -0.58
C GLU A 228 -17.89 3.13 0.72
N GLY A 229 -17.83 3.79 1.87
CA GLY A 229 -17.79 3.15 3.19
C GLY A 229 -16.39 2.82 3.70
N HIS A 230 -15.34 3.09 2.91
CA HIS A 230 -13.95 2.98 3.35
C HIS A 230 -13.43 4.32 3.85
N GLU A 231 -12.88 4.34 5.07
CA GLU A 231 -12.31 5.56 5.65
C GLU A 231 -10.86 5.76 5.19
N LEU A 232 -10.62 6.91 4.54
CA LEU A 232 -9.29 7.48 4.33
C LEU A 232 -9.06 8.51 5.43
N ARG A 233 -8.18 8.21 6.39
CA ARG A 233 -7.94 9.08 7.55
C ARG A 233 -6.70 9.93 7.33
N LEU A 234 -6.83 11.25 7.49
CA LEU A 234 -5.75 12.22 7.32
C LEU A 234 -5.14 12.58 8.68
N PHE A 235 -3.83 12.51 8.78
CA PHE A 235 -3.06 12.85 9.97
C PHE A 235 -2.21 14.09 9.68
N ASP A 236 -2.53 15.22 10.32
CA ASP A 236 -1.66 16.40 10.33
C ASP A 236 -0.56 16.18 11.38
N LEU A 237 0.70 16.27 10.95
CA LEU A 237 1.87 16.11 11.80
C LEU A 237 2.45 17.45 12.23
N GLY A 238 1.84 18.56 11.79
CA GLY A 238 2.36 19.90 12.01
C GLY A 238 3.61 20.13 11.18
N GLU A 239 4.60 20.81 11.77
CA GLU A 239 5.84 21.16 11.11
C GLU A 239 6.97 20.20 11.51
N ILE A 240 7.65 19.64 10.51
CA ILE A 240 8.84 18.81 10.64
C ILE A 240 9.91 19.41 9.75
N ALA A 241 11.09 19.73 10.32
CA ALA A 241 12.20 20.29 9.55
C ALA A 241 11.82 21.53 8.72
N GLY A 242 11.05 22.46 9.29
CA GLY A 242 10.63 23.70 8.61
C GLY A 242 9.54 23.50 7.55
N ARG A 243 8.93 22.31 7.47
CA ARG A 243 7.93 21.96 6.44
C ARG A 243 6.71 21.33 7.09
N ARG A 244 5.52 21.69 6.62
CA ARG A 244 4.31 20.96 7.01
C ARG A 244 4.41 19.51 6.54
N ALA A 245 3.93 18.59 7.37
CA ALA A 245 3.88 17.17 7.06
C ALA A 245 2.50 16.60 7.41
N ALA A 246 2.02 15.71 6.55
CA ALA A 246 0.81 14.95 6.79
C ALA A 246 0.89 13.62 6.04
N PHE A 247 0.11 12.64 6.47
CA PHE A 247 -0.08 11.39 5.73
C PHE A 247 -1.54 10.96 5.76
N VAL A 248 -1.91 10.07 4.85
CA VAL A 248 -3.22 9.42 4.83
C VAL A 248 -3.05 7.94 5.18
N SER A 249 -3.88 7.42 6.07
CA SER A 249 -3.93 5.99 6.40
C SER A 249 -5.24 5.39 5.90
N VAL A 250 -5.15 4.20 5.32
CA VAL A 250 -6.30 3.44 4.81
C VAL A 250 -6.18 2.01 5.34
N ARG A 251 -6.91 1.73 6.43
CA ARG A 251 -6.86 0.43 7.13
C ARG A 251 -7.27 -0.73 6.22
N ASP A 252 -8.25 -0.50 5.35
CA ASP A 252 -8.76 -1.52 4.43
C ASP A 252 -7.82 -1.82 3.25
N LEU A 253 -6.75 -1.03 3.09
CA LEU A 253 -5.63 -1.30 2.19
C LEU A 253 -4.37 -1.79 2.92
N ASP A 254 -4.39 -1.82 4.26
CA ASP A 254 -3.18 -1.96 5.10
C ASP A 254 -2.05 -1.00 4.66
N ALA A 255 -2.42 0.24 4.29
CA ALA A 255 -1.53 1.17 3.61
C ALA A 255 -1.56 2.59 4.18
N ALA A 256 -0.45 3.30 3.99
CA ALA A 256 -0.34 4.73 4.25
C ALA A 256 0.32 5.48 3.08
N PHE A 257 -0.17 6.68 2.78
CA PHE A 257 0.38 7.60 1.79
C PHE A 257 1.08 8.73 2.52
N CYS A 258 2.41 8.71 2.50
CA CYS A 258 3.22 9.45 3.47
C CYS A 258 3.81 10.76 2.95
N GLY A 259 3.49 11.18 1.73
CA GLY A 259 4.03 12.42 1.16
C GLY A 259 5.56 12.45 1.28
N ASP A 260 6.08 13.49 1.94
CA ASP A 260 7.51 13.68 2.18
C ASP A 260 7.99 13.16 3.56
N LEU A 261 7.10 12.58 4.38
CA LEU A 261 7.48 12.01 5.69
C LEU A 261 8.44 10.83 5.53
N VAL A 262 8.25 10.04 4.47
CA VAL A 262 9.06 8.87 4.12
C VAL A 262 9.49 9.00 2.66
N SER A 263 10.70 8.53 2.34
CA SER A 263 11.18 8.37 0.97
C SER A 263 11.50 6.90 0.70
N ASN A 264 11.34 6.47 -0.56
CA ASN A 264 11.67 5.11 -0.99
C ASN A 264 12.89 5.13 -1.91
N GLY A 265 14.06 4.77 -1.38
CA GLY A 265 15.31 4.71 -2.15
C GLY A 265 15.85 6.07 -2.63
N VAL A 266 15.31 7.17 -2.12
CA VAL A 266 15.79 8.54 -2.37
C VAL A 266 16.24 9.15 -1.04
N PRO A 267 17.48 9.67 -0.92
CA PRO A 267 17.90 10.38 0.28
C PRO A 267 17.03 11.60 0.55
N VAL A 268 16.68 11.83 1.82
CA VAL A 268 15.95 13.03 2.23
C VAL A 268 16.97 14.14 2.52
N PRO A 269 16.81 15.38 2.04
CA PRO A 269 17.71 16.46 2.44
C PRO A 269 17.62 16.74 3.95
N LEU A 270 18.77 16.81 4.63
CA LEU A 270 18.86 17.13 6.07
C LEU A 270 19.50 18.50 6.35
N ASP A 271 19.70 19.31 5.31
CA ASP A 271 20.25 20.66 5.47
C ASP A 271 19.35 21.50 6.39
N GLY A 272 19.92 22.03 7.48
CA GLY A 272 19.18 22.81 8.47
C GLY A 272 18.29 21.98 9.41
N VAL A 273 18.37 20.64 9.39
CA VAL A 273 17.58 19.76 10.28
C VAL A 273 18.32 19.54 11.61
N ASP A 274 17.93 20.32 12.62
CA ASP A 274 18.46 20.25 13.98
C ASP A 274 17.94 19.04 14.79
N ALA A 275 18.41 18.89 16.02
CA ALA A 275 18.03 17.80 16.91
C ALA A 275 16.52 17.80 17.25
N THR A 276 15.91 18.98 17.39
CA THR A 276 14.47 19.13 17.68
C THR A 276 13.64 18.64 16.51
N ALA A 277 13.99 19.04 15.28
CA ALA A 277 13.36 18.60 14.05
C ALA A 277 13.49 17.08 13.85
N ARG A 278 14.66 16.50 14.14
CA ARG A 278 14.86 15.03 14.10
C ARG A 278 13.98 14.30 15.10
N GLN A 279 13.83 14.84 16.30
CA GLN A 279 12.94 14.25 17.31
C GLN A 279 11.48 14.34 16.89
N ALA A 280 11.05 15.48 16.32
CA ALA A 280 9.71 15.63 15.76
C ALA A 280 9.44 14.65 14.61
N TRP A 281 10.43 14.45 13.73
CA TRP A 281 10.37 13.45 12.66
C TRP A 281 10.26 12.04 13.22
N THR A 282 11.06 11.70 14.22
CA THR A 282 11.05 10.40 14.90
C THR A 282 9.68 10.10 15.52
N ARG A 283 9.09 11.06 16.25
CA ARG A 283 7.73 10.92 16.81
C ARG A 283 6.67 10.70 15.73
N SER A 284 6.83 11.34 14.57
CA SER A 284 5.92 11.17 13.44
C SER A 284 6.03 9.78 12.81
N LEU A 285 7.24 9.22 12.76
CA LEU A 285 7.46 7.81 12.37
C LEU A 285 6.89 6.84 13.41
N ASP A 286 6.94 7.17 14.70
CA ASP A 286 6.30 6.37 15.75
C ASP A 286 4.78 6.31 15.55
N LEU A 287 4.15 7.44 15.21
CA LEU A 287 2.72 7.48 14.90
C LEU A 287 2.37 6.62 13.68
N LEU A 288 3.14 6.73 12.59
CA LEU A 288 2.95 5.89 11.41
C LEU A 288 3.08 4.40 11.75
N GLN A 289 4.10 4.02 12.53
CA GLN A 289 4.32 2.63 12.93
C GLN A 289 3.23 2.12 13.89
N ALA A 290 2.63 2.97 14.73
CA ALA A 290 1.53 2.60 15.60
C ALA A 290 0.27 2.19 14.82
N LEU A 291 0.07 2.76 13.62
CA LEU A 291 -0.99 2.34 12.69
C LEU A 291 -0.67 1.02 11.97
N ARG A 292 0.59 0.58 12.05
CA ARG A 292 1.13 -0.66 11.48
C ARG A 292 0.80 -0.90 10.00
N PRO A 293 0.87 0.09 9.08
CA PRO A 293 0.59 -0.20 7.67
C PRO A 293 1.62 -1.19 7.11
N ALA A 294 1.17 -2.20 6.37
CA ALA A 294 2.06 -3.07 5.60
C ALA A 294 2.79 -2.28 4.51
N TRP A 295 2.09 -1.35 3.86
CA TRP A 295 2.57 -0.62 2.69
C TRP A 295 2.65 0.88 2.97
N THR A 296 3.77 1.49 2.60
CA THR A 296 3.95 2.94 2.67
C THR A 296 4.32 3.45 1.30
N VAL A 297 3.48 4.33 0.74
CA VAL A 297 3.79 5.01 -0.52
C VAL A 297 4.40 6.37 -0.20
N ALA A 298 5.68 6.48 -0.51
CA ALA A 298 6.42 7.73 -0.48
C ALA A 298 6.12 8.56 -1.74
N ARG A 299 6.07 9.89 -1.61
CA ARG A 299 6.04 10.77 -2.78
C ARG A 299 7.31 10.61 -3.61
N HIS A 300 8.46 10.52 -2.96
CA HIS A 300 9.75 10.38 -3.61
C HIS A 300 10.20 8.92 -3.62
N ARG A 301 10.25 8.33 -4.81
CA ARG A 301 10.55 6.93 -5.04
C ARG A 301 11.58 6.78 -6.17
N ALA A 302 12.69 6.09 -5.89
CA ALA A 302 13.67 5.79 -6.93
C ALA A 302 13.14 4.71 -7.89
N PRO A 303 13.34 4.82 -9.22
CA PRO A 303 12.77 3.88 -10.20
C PRO A 303 13.10 2.41 -9.95
N GLY A 304 14.29 2.11 -9.45
CA GLY A 304 14.77 0.74 -9.17
C GLY A 304 14.28 0.13 -7.86
N THR A 305 13.51 0.84 -7.04
CA THR A 305 13.04 0.31 -5.76
C THR A 305 12.08 -0.84 -5.96
N ARG A 306 12.35 -1.95 -5.26
CA ARG A 306 11.69 -3.24 -5.49
C ARG A 306 10.36 -3.41 -4.76
N SER A 307 10.13 -2.68 -3.68
CA SER A 307 8.93 -2.84 -2.84
C SER A 307 8.54 -1.52 -2.16
N ASP A 308 7.26 -1.40 -1.85
CA ASP A 308 6.67 -0.34 -1.03
C ASP A 308 6.39 -0.79 0.43
N ALA A 309 7.00 -1.89 0.87
CA ALA A 309 6.89 -2.36 2.26
C ALA A 309 7.32 -1.28 3.27
N THR A 310 6.51 -1.05 4.30
CA THR A 310 6.74 0.01 5.30
C THR A 310 8.02 -0.20 6.10
N GLY A 311 8.27 -1.44 6.55
CA GLY A 311 9.34 -1.76 7.49
C GLY A 311 10.73 -1.31 7.01
N PRO A 312 11.19 -1.74 5.82
CA PRO A 312 12.48 -1.33 5.27
C PRO A 312 12.60 0.19 5.07
N GLN A 313 11.54 0.86 4.60
CA GLN A 313 11.55 2.30 4.36
C GLN A 313 11.73 3.09 5.66
N VAL A 314 10.91 2.78 6.68
CA VAL A 314 11.00 3.44 8.00
C VAL A 314 12.35 3.14 8.68
N ALA A 315 12.81 1.90 8.64
CA ALA A 315 14.12 1.52 9.20
C ALA A 315 15.29 2.23 8.51
N SER A 316 15.21 2.41 7.18
CA SER A 316 16.21 3.18 6.43
C SER A 316 16.24 4.64 6.86
N LEU A 317 15.08 5.29 6.93
CA LEU A 317 14.99 6.69 7.34
C LEU A 317 15.43 6.91 8.79
N ARG A 318 15.07 6.02 9.72
CA ARG A 318 15.54 6.10 11.12
C ARG A 318 17.06 6.07 11.21
N ARG A 319 17.70 5.12 10.51
CA ARG A 319 19.17 5.06 10.45
C ARG A 319 19.77 6.34 9.88
N TYR A 320 19.13 6.91 8.87
CA TYR A 320 19.58 8.15 8.25
C TYR A 320 19.45 9.36 9.20
N LEU A 321 18.35 9.46 9.96
CA LEU A 321 18.15 10.53 10.95
C LEU A 321 19.11 10.45 12.15
N THR A 322 19.65 9.27 12.46
CA THR A 322 20.58 9.03 13.58
C THR A 322 22.03 8.81 13.17
N GLY A 323 22.35 8.87 11.87
CA GLY A 323 23.68 8.50 11.34
C GLY A 323 24.77 9.56 11.62
N PRO A 324 26.05 9.16 11.73
CA PRO A 324 27.15 10.05 12.08
C PRO A 324 27.46 11.13 11.04
N ASP A 325 27.19 10.89 9.74
CA ASP A 325 27.40 11.85 8.64
C ASP A 325 26.40 13.01 8.62
N THR A 326 25.61 13.17 9.68
CA THR A 326 24.50 14.13 9.74
C THR A 326 24.62 15.12 10.89
N GLN A 327 25.74 15.15 11.60
CA GLN A 327 26.05 16.21 12.56
C GLN A 327 26.65 17.41 11.81
N PRO A 328 26.15 18.64 12.02
CA PRO A 328 26.81 19.81 11.47
C PRO A 328 28.24 19.85 12.00
N THR A 329 29.21 20.06 11.11
CA THR A 329 30.59 20.34 11.50
C THR A 329 30.57 21.55 12.42
N MET A 330 31.04 21.37 13.66
CA MET A 330 31.15 22.45 14.66
C MET A 330 32.00 23.60 14.16
#